data_AF-A0A1B9FL39-F1
#
_entry.id   AF-A0A1B9FL39-F1
#
_cell.length_a   1.000
_cell.length_b   1.000
_cell.length_c   1.000
_cell.angle_alpha   90.00
_cell.angle_beta   90.00
_cell.angle_gamma   90.00
#
_symmetry.space_group_name_H-M   'P 1'
#
loop_
_entity.id
_entity.type
_entity.pdbx_description
1 polymer ?
#
loop_
_entity_poly.entity_id
_entity_poly.type
_entity_poly.pdbx_seq_one_letter_code
_entity_poly.pdbx_strand_id
1 'polypeptide(L)'
;MSSTITDQAQSRRIRLERLLMDILNAGIALFQNGEEKVKQSLAELDKIYQELRAKGEINQSMEANRVRELLNKTVQDATEILSKGEESRQQAFAKLQENFIRLSAEIESSIPEPLKAAAKNTLDELKHLLSKK
;
A
#
# COMPACT_ATOMS: atom_id res chain seq x y z
N MET A 1 3.65 29.44 22.99
CA MET A 1 3.97 27.99 23.06
C MET A 1 3.09 27.11 22.16
N SER A 2 2.17 27.67 21.35
CA SER A 2 1.27 26.88 20.48
C SER A 2 1.83 26.48 19.10
N SER A 3 3.00 26.98 18.71
CA SER A 3 3.57 26.79 17.36
C SER A 3 4.13 25.37 17.13
N THR A 4 4.67 24.73 18.17
CA THR A 4 5.40 23.45 18.05
C THR A 4 4.47 22.24 17.90
N ILE A 5 3.27 22.28 18.49
CA ILE A 5 2.32 21.15 18.44
C ILE A 5 1.67 21.06 17.05
N THR A 6 1.31 22.20 16.46
CA THR A 6 0.72 22.29 15.11
C THR A 6 1.70 21.80 14.03
N ASP A 7 2.97 22.18 14.15
CA ASP A 7 4.01 21.82 13.18
C ASP A 7 4.33 20.31 13.20
N GLN A 8 4.33 19.69 14.39
CA GLN A 8 4.47 18.23 14.52
C GLN A 8 3.26 17.47 13.96
N ALA A 9 2.03 17.94 14.19
CA ALA A 9 0.84 17.28 13.66
C ALA A 9 0.79 17.34 12.12
N GLN A 10 1.18 18.47 11.54
CA GLN A 10 1.20 18.67 10.10
C GLN A 10 2.31 17.84 9.43
N SER A 11 3.51 17.80 10.02
CA SER A 11 4.61 16.93 9.59
C SER A 11 4.24 15.43 9.62
N ARG A 12 3.44 15.01 10.62
CA ARG A 12 2.94 13.63 10.72
C ARG A 12 1.95 13.28 9.62
N ARG A 13 1.05 14.21 9.27
CA ARG A 13 0.10 14.03 8.14
C ARG A 13 0.84 13.84 6.83
N ILE A 14 1.72 14.77 6.47
CA ILE A 14 2.52 14.71 5.22
C ILE A 14 3.29 13.38 5.10
N ARG A 15 3.77 12.85 6.23
CA ARG A 15 4.51 11.59 6.24
C ARG A 15 3.62 10.36 6.01
N LEU A 16 2.40 10.35 6.54
CA LEU A 16 1.44 9.29 6.24
C LEU A 16 1.00 9.34 4.77
N GLU A 17 0.70 10.54 4.28
CA GLU A 17 0.33 10.77 2.88
C GLU A 17 1.36 10.19 1.91
N ARG A 18 2.66 10.42 2.19
CA ARG A 18 3.75 9.82 1.42
C ARG A 18 3.71 8.29 1.44
N LEU A 19 3.58 7.68 2.62
CA LEU A 19 3.55 6.21 2.73
C LEU A 19 2.36 5.59 1.99
N LEU A 20 1.19 6.25 2.01
CA LEU A 20 0.03 5.79 1.24
C LEU A 20 0.30 5.86 -0.27
N MET A 21 0.94 6.94 -0.74
CA MET A 21 1.37 7.06 -2.13
C MET A 21 2.42 6.00 -2.51
N ASP A 22 3.36 5.70 -1.61
CA ASP A 22 4.38 4.68 -1.84
C ASP A 22 3.75 3.29 -2.02
N ILE A 23 2.71 2.96 -1.24
CA ILE A 23 1.93 1.71 -1.42
C ILE A 23 1.31 1.67 -2.82
N LEU A 24 0.64 2.75 -3.24
CA LEU A 24 -0.03 2.79 -4.55
C LEU A 24 0.98 2.69 -5.70
N ASN A 25 2.11 3.39 -5.61
CA ASN A 25 3.19 3.35 -6.59
C ASN A 25 3.85 1.96 -6.68
N ALA A 26 4.05 1.29 -5.54
CA ALA A 26 4.54 -0.08 -5.51
C ALA A 26 3.56 -1.05 -6.20
N GLY A 27 2.24 -0.83 -6.04
CA GLY A 27 1.21 -1.53 -6.78
C GLY A 27 1.31 -1.30 -8.29
N ILE A 28 1.42 -0.05 -8.73
CA ILE A 28 1.59 0.28 -10.15
C ILE A 28 2.83 -0.43 -10.72
N ALA A 29 3.98 -0.30 -10.05
CA ALA A 29 5.20 -0.94 -10.50
C ALA A 29 5.09 -2.47 -10.58
N LEU A 30 4.40 -3.10 -9.62
CA LEU A 30 4.11 -4.54 -9.67
C LEU A 30 3.30 -4.91 -10.93
N PHE A 31 2.16 -4.25 -11.16
CA PHE A 31 1.25 -4.65 -12.24
C PHE A 31 1.65 -4.14 -13.61
N GLN A 32 2.53 -3.13 -13.70
CA GLN A 32 3.18 -2.74 -14.96
C GLN A 32 4.25 -3.75 -15.37
N ASN A 33 5.03 -4.28 -14.42
CA ASN A 33 6.11 -5.22 -14.71
C ASN A 33 5.64 -6.68 -14.81
N GLY A 34 4.47 -7.00 -14.24
CA GLY A 34 3.89 -8.34 -14.29
C GLY A 34 4.53 -9.35 -13.34
N GLU A 35 4.20 -10.63 -13.56
CA GLU A 35 4.53 -11.75 -12.65
C GLU A 35 6.03 -11.90 -12.37
N GLU A 36 6.90 -11.56 -13.34
CA GLU A 36 8.35 -11.74 -13.23
C GLU A 36 8.98 -10.96 -12.06
N LYS A 37 8.34 -9.86 -11.64
CA LYS A 37 8.85 -8.98 -10.60
C LYS A 37 8.18 -9.17 -9.24
N VAL A 38 7.30 -10.17 -9.08
CA VAL A 38 6.55 -10.43 -7.85
C VAL A 38 7.42 -10.44 -6.59
N LYS A 39 8.56 -11.14 -6.60
CA LYS A 39 9.45 -11.21 -5.43
C LYS A 39 10.05 -9.84 -5.08
N GLN A 40 10.43 -9.06 -6.09
CA GLN A 40 10.99 -7.72 -5.89
C GLN A 40 9.92 -6.76 -5.35
N SER A 41 8.73 -6.76 -5.95
CA SER A 41 7.61 -5.94 -5.50
C SER A 41 7.17 -6.30 -4.08
N LEU A 42 7.18 -7.58 -3.73
CA LEU A 42 6.85 -8.03 -2.39
C LEU A 42 7.85 -7.54 -1.33
N ALA A 43 9.15 -7.53 -1.66
CA ALA A 43 10.18 -6.97 -0.79
C ALA A 43 9.98 -5.46 -0.57
N GLU A 44 9.59 -4.73 -1.61
CA GLU A 44 9.29 -3.29 -1.48
C GLU A 44 8.04 -3.07 -0.59
N LEU A 45 7.01 -3.90 -0.75
CA LEU A 45 5.80 -3.82 0.08
C LEU A 45 6.07 -4.17 1.54
N ASP A 46 6.90 -5.17 1.82
CA ASP A 46 7.32 -5.47 3.18
C ASP A 46 8.10 -4.30 3.79
N LYS A 47 9.02 -3.68 3.04
CA LYS A 47 9.73 -2.48 3.50
C LYS A 47 8.78 -1.34 3.84
N ILE A 48 7.82 -1.04 2.96
CA ILE A 48 6.79 -0.01 3.21
C ILE A 48 5.97 -0.38 4.45
N TYR A 49 5.61 -1.65 4.62
CA TYR A 49 4.92 -2.13 5.82
C TYR A 49 5.75 -1.95 7.09
N GLN A 50 7.03 -2.33 7.10
CA GLN A 50 7.91 -2.15 8.26
C GLN A 50 8.04 -0.67 8.60
N GLU A 51 8.15 0.21 7.60
CA GLU A 51 8.13 1.66 7.82
C GLU A 51 6.82 2.15 8.42
N LEU A 52 5.69 1.68 7.90
CA LEU A 52 4.36 2.04 8.37
C LEU A 52 4.09 1.50 9.79
N ARG A 53 4.64 0.33 10.13
CA ARG A 53 4.56 -0.32 11.45
C ARG A 53 5.43 0.41 12.47
N ALA A 54 6.71 0.63 12.16
CA ALA A 54 7.64 1.34 13.04
C ALA A 54 7.16 2.77 13.35
N LYS A 55 6.42 3.39 12.42
CA LYS A 55 5.84 4.72 12.57
C LYS A 55 4.37 4.67 13.06
N GLY A 56 3.78 3.48 13.14
CA GLY A 56 2.38 3.23 13.47
C GLY A 56 2.02 3.51 14.93
N GLU A 57 3.02 3.67 15.79
CA GLU A 57 2.86 4.12 17.18
C GLU A 57 2.30 5.54 17.29
N ILE A 58 2.27 6.31 16.18
CA ILE A 58 2.00 7.75 16.21
C ILE A 58 0.64 8.13 15.59
N ASN A 59 0.06 7.28 14.73
CA ASN A 59 -1.31 7.46 14.21
C ASN A 59 -2.09 6.14 14.31
N GLN A 60 -2.96 6.07 15.31
CA GLN A 60 -3.80 4.91 15.64
C GLN A 60 -5.25 5.08 15.20
N SER A 61 -5.53 5.93 14.21
CA SER A 61 -6.88 6.00 13.65
C SER A 61 -7.30 4.63 13.10
N MET A 62 -8.60 4.37 13.10
CA MET A 62 -9.16 3.09 12.66
C MET A 62 -8.78 2.79 11.20
N GLU A 63 -8.81 3.81 10.37
CA GLU A 63 -8.46 3.80 8.95
C GLU A 63 -6.97 3.46 8.75
N ALA A 64 -6.09 4.13 9.49
CA ALA A 64 -4.65 3.86 9.43
C ALA A 64 -4.30 2.43 9.91
N ASN A 65 -5.04 1.92 10.91
CA ASN A 65 -4.92 0.53 11.35
C ASN A 65 -5.36 -0.45 10.25
N ARG A 66 -6.50 -0.20 9.59
CA ARG A 66 -7.00 -1.05 8.51
C ARG A 66 -6.05 -1.12 7.33
N VAL A 67 -5.49 0.01 6.90
CA VAL A 67 -4.48 0.03 5.83
C VAL A 67 -3.25 -0.79 6.23
N ARG A 68 -2.77 -0.67 7.48
CA ARG A 68 -1.64 -1.48 8.00
C ARG A 68 -1.95 -2.97 8.00
N GLU A 69 -3.14 -3.35 8.48
CA GLU A 69 -3.57 -4.74 8.54
C GLU A 69 -3.71 -5.35 7.15
N LEU A 70 -4.32 -4.62 6.21
CA LEU A 70 -4.45 -5.07 4.83
C LEU A 70 -3.10 -5.19 4.14
N LEU A 71 -2.19 -4.22 4.33
CA LEU A 71 -0.85 -4.29 3.76
C LEU A 71 -0.05 -5.48 4.34
N ASN A 72 -0.10 -5.67 5.66
CA ASN A 72 0.54 -6.83 6.31
C ASN A 72 -0.01 -8.13 5.74
N LYS A 73 -1.34 -8.25 5.66
CA LYS A 73 -2.00 -9.43 5.09
C LYS A 73 -1.60 -9.64 3.63
N THR A 74 -1.47 -8.57 2.85
CA THR A 74 -1.03 -8.63 1.45
C THR A 74 0.37 -9.23 1.34
N VAL A 75 1.29 -8.78 2.18
CA VAL A 75 2.66 -9.28 2.24
C VAL A 75 2.69 -10.75 2.69
N GLN A 76 1.96 -11.09 3.75
CA GLN A 76 1.90 -12.45 4.29
C GLN A 76 1.30 -13.45 3.31
N ASP A 77 0.13 -13.17 2.76
CA ASP A 77 -0.57 -14.05 1.82
C ASP A 77 0.34 -14.37 0.60
N ALA A 78 0.98 -13.35 0.02
CA ALA A 78 1.86 -13.54 -1.13
C ALA A 78 3.16 -14.28 -0.78
N THR A 79 3.76 -13.99 0.39
CA THR A 79 4.95 -14.70 0.87
C THR A 79 4.66 -16.18 1.11
N GLU A 80 3.53 -16.49 1.75
CA GLU A 80 3.12 -17.86 2.02
C GLU A 80 2.93 -18.65 0.72
N ILE A 81 2.27 -18.05 -0.28
CA ILE A 81 2.10 -18.68 -1.58
C ILE A 81 3.47 -18.93 -2.23
N LEU A 82 4.35 -17.93 -2.28
CA LEU A 82 5.69 -18.06 -2.88
C LEU A 82 6.58 -19.11 -2.22
N SER A 83 6.35 -19.39 -0.93
CA SER A 83 7.08 -20.43 -0.20
C SER A 83 6.76 -21.86 -0.67
N LYS A 84 5.66 -22.04 -1.44
CA LYS A 84 5.18 -23.35 -1.90
C LYS A 84 5.88 -23.86 -3.17
N GLY A 85 6.77 -23.07 -3.79
CA GLY A 85 7.58 -23.48 -4.95
C GLY A 85 7.46 -22.55 -6.16
N GLU A 86 8.10 -22.88 -7.28
CA GLU A 86 8.17 -21.98 -8.44
C GLU A 86 6.85 -21.78 -9.19
N GLU A 87 5.97 -22.79 -9.19
CA GLU A 87 4.64 -22.74 -9.82
C GLU A 87 3.66 -21.81 -9.09
N SER A 88 4.04 -21.34 -7.90
CA SER A 88 3.21 -20.47 -7.07
C SER A 88 3.27 -18.99 -7.46
N ARG A 89 4.18 -18.58 -8.37
CA ARG A 89 4.35 -17.16 -8.76
C ARG A 89 3.07 -16.57 -9.34
N GLN A 90 2.41 -17.26 -10.27
CA GLN A 90 1.15 -16.81 -10.86
C GLN A 90 0.05 -16.70 -9.80
N GLN A 91 -0.01 -17.66 -8.87
CA GLN A 91 -0.98 -17.63 -7.76
C GLN A 91 -0.72 -16.45 -6.82
N ALA A 92 0.56 -16.15 -6.53
CA ALA A 92 0.95 -15.01 -5.72
C ALA A 92 0.62 -13.69 -6.42
N PHE A 93 0.87 -13.60 -7.74
CA PHE A 93 0.52 -12.44 -8.55
C PHE A 93 -1.00 -12.17 -8.54
N ALA A 94 -1.80 -13.22 -8.78
CA ALA A 94 -3.27 -13.12 -8.69
C ALA A 94 -3.71 -12.71 -7.28
N LYS A 95 -3.07 -13.25 -6.24
CA LYS A 95 -3.40 -12.88 -4.85
C LYS A 95 -3.05 -11.42 -4.53
N LEU A 96 -1.92 -10.94 -5.03
CA LEU A 96 -1.53 -9.54 -4.92
C LEU A 96 -2.56 -8.65 -5.63
N GLN A 97 -3.03 -9.03 -6.83
CA GLN A 97 -4.07 -8.30 -7.55
C GLN A 97 -5.37 -8.16 -6.72
N GLU A 98 -5.88 -9.27 -6.17
CA GLU A 98 -7.05 -9.26 -5.28
C GLU A 98 -6.86 -8.34 -4.08
N ASN A 99 -5.70 -8.42 -3.44
CA ASN A 99 -5.40 -7.67 -2.23
C ASN A 99 -5.22 -6.17 -2.54
N PHE A 100 -4.62 -5.80 -3.67
CA PHE A 100 -4.48 -4.40 -4.08
C PHE A 100 -5.78 -3.74 -4.49
N ILE A 101 -6.77 -4.49 -5.00
CA ILE A 101 -8.13 -3.97 -5.19
C ILE A 101 -8.70 -3.50 -3.85
N ARG A 102 -8.55 -4.30 -2.80
CA ARG A 102 -9.04 -3.95 -1.46
C ARG A 102 -8.24 -2.82 -0.83
N LEU A 103 -6.91 -2.87 -0.98
CA LEU A 103 -6.00 -1.89 -0.41
C LEU A 103 -6.20 -0.50 -1.03
N SER A 104 -6.34 -0.43 -2.36
CA SER A 104 -6.59 0.85 -3.05
C SER A 104 -7.93 1.46 -2.66
N ALA A 105 -8.99 0.64 -2.52
CA ALA A 105 -10.29 1.11 -2.04
C ALA A 105 -10.25 1.62 -0.59
N GLU A 106 -9.55 0.92 0.30
CA GLU A 106 -9.38 1.36 1.70
C GLU A 106 -8.56 2.65 1.77
N ILE A 107 -7.47 2.78 1.00
CA ILE A 107 -6.68 4.02 0.95
C ILE A 107 -7.54 5.18 0.44
N GLU A 108 -8.30 4.99 -0.63
CA GLU A 108 -9.17 6.03 -1.19
C GLU A 108 -10.25 6.48 -0.19
N SER A 109 -10.83 5.55 0.59
CA SER A 109 -11.84 5.89 1.59
C SER A 109 -11.27 6.53 2.86
N SER A 110 -10.02 6.23 3.18
CA SER A 110 -9.34 6.62 4.41
C SER A 110 -8.73 8.02 4.38
N ILE A 111 -8.60 8.61 3.19
CA ILE A 111 -7.86 9.86 3.00
C ILE A 111 -8.80 11.04 2.78
N PRO A 112 -8.42 12.25 3.26
CA PRO A 112 -9.23 13.44 3.06
C PRO A 112 -9.24 13.88 1.58
N GLU A 113 -10.27 14.63 1.19
CA GLU A 113 -10.50 15.03 -0.21
C GLU A 113 -9.30 15.68 -0.93
N PRO A 114 -8.52 16.59 -0.30
CA PRO A 114 -7.32 17.14 -0.92
C PRO A 114 -6.29 16.09 -1.29
N LEU A 115 -6.16 15.03 -0.48
CA LEU A 115 -5.24 13.94 -0.78
C LEU A 115 -5.81 13.01 -1.85
N LYS A 116 -7.13 12.78 -1.87
CA LYS A 116 -7.77 12.04 -2.98
C LYS A 116 -7.49 12.71 -4.32
N ALA A 117 -7.58 14.04 -4.39
CA ALA A 117 -7.27 14.78 -5.61
C ALA A 117 -5.80 14.58 -6.03
N ALA A 118 -4.87 14.59 -5.07
CA ALA A 118 -3.44 14.34 -5.34
C ALA A 118 -3.15 12.88 -5.75
N ALA A 119 -3.87 11.92 -5.16
CA ALA A 119 -3.72 10.49 -5.43
C ALA A 119 -4.53 10.00 -6.65
N LYS A 120 -5.43 10.84 -7.20
CA LYS A 120 -6.40 10.48 -8.23
C LYS A 120 -5.76 9.76 -9.41
N ASN A 121 -4.73 10.35 -10.01
CA ASN A 121 -4.07 9.78 -11.18
C ASN A 121 -3.44 8.42 -10.85
N THR A 122 -2.80 8.30 -9.69
CA THR A 122 -2.19 7.05 -9.21
C THR A 122 -3.24 5.97 -8.96
N LEU A 123 -4.38 6.32 -8.33
CA LEU A 123 -5.49 5.41 -8.10
C LEU A 123 -6.13 4.97 -9.42
N ASP A 124 -6.38 5.90 -10.34
CA ASP A 124 -6.99 5.62 -11.64
C ASP A 124 -6.07 4.72 -12.50
N GLU A 125 -4.75 4.97 -12.50
CA GLU A 125 -3.77 4.11 -13.15
C GLU A 125 -3.71 2.70 -12.54
N LEU A 126 -3.65 2.62 -11.21
CA LEU A 126 -3.63 1.33 -10.52
C LEU A 126 -4.90 0.53 -10.81
N LYS A 127 -6.08 1.17 -10.75
CA LYS A 127 -7.36 0.54 -11.10
C LYS A 127 -7.36 0.02 -12.54
N HIS A 128 -6.82 0.79 -13.48
CA HIS A 128 -6.68 0.34 -14.86
C HIS A 128 -5.81 -0.92 -14.98
N LEU A 129 -4.65 -0.93 -14.33
CA LEU A 129 -3.75 -2.09 -14.33
C LEU A 129 -4.40 -3.33 -13.69
N LEU A 130 -5.09 -3.15 -12.56
CA LEU A 130 -5.82 -4.22 -11.87
C LEU A 130 -7.00 -4.77 -12.67
N SER A 131 -7.54 -4.00 -13.63
CA SER A 131 -8.67 -4.42 -14.48
C SER A 131 -8.24 -5.17 -15.73
N LYS A 132 -6.95 -5.12 -16.10
CA LYS A 132 -6.41 -5.87 -17.24
C LYS A 132 -6.39 -7.36 -16.91
N LYS A 133 -7.04 -8.15 -17.76
CA LYS A 133 -7.00 -9.62 -17.76
C LYS A 133 -5.90 -10.11 -18.67
#